data_AF-A0A0C9V743-F1
#
_entry.id   AF-A0A0C9V743-F1
#
_cell.length_a   1.000
_cell.length_b   1.000
_cell.length_c   1.000
_cell.angle_alpha   90.00
_cell.angle_beta   90.00
_cell.angle_gamma   90.00
#
_symmetry.space_group_name_H-M   'P 1'
#
loop_
_entity.id
_entity.type
_entity.pdbx_description
1 polymer ?
#
loop_
_entity_poly.entity_id
_entity_poly.type
_entity_poly.pdbx_seq_one_letter_code
_entity_poly.pdbx_strand_id
1 'polypeptide(L)'
;LSKTKIFAKEGRWNEAKDALKQYTKKHMSDTTAGDLLFGVTESEVASKKAIKAKKAKQWDVCMDEASKAIQTATHSVAFRQLRADCALEKGDIDQAVADLTRLTHLLPPSQSALYRVSSLSYYLLPSSSTSLSALKQCLHSDPDSKICAPAHRQLKRFDRTFLKLRTTAQESDWPSMIKTATDFIPTFEAAMDKALGGEDIGLPSSVVPKKRSPKRMELYAMVCKANLELNTPKKGESYCQEVLEMEGGENNVDALVGMGEASLVSEEWEAAVRYLDKAFEAGGRSNSDVHQRLQKAQRLLKQSKKKDYYKVIGVARDADARTIKKAYRKAAKQAHPDKGGSQQQMAALNEAYEVLSNEELRARYDNGDDPNDPTSQQGFGGYGHPFTGSQFHQYMFQQGHGGGRGHGPPGGFAFSFNH
;
A
#
# COMPACT_ATOMS: atom_id res chain seq x y z
N LEU A 1 23.77 -0.65 48.66
CA LEU A 1 23.67 -0.53 47.19
C LEU A 1 22.80 -1.62 46.53
N SER A 2 23.00 -2.92 46.80
CA SER A 2 22.21 -4.01 46.16
C SER A 2 20.69 -3.82 46.32
N LYS A 3 20.22 -3.52 47.53
CA LYS A 3 18.80 -3.24 47.82
C LYS A 3 18.22 -2.10 46.96
N THR A 4 18.98 -1.01 46.77
CA THR A 4 18.58 0.10 45.88
C THR A 4 18.42 -0.37 44.44
N LYS A 5 19.38 -1.16 43.92
CA LYS A 5 19.33 -1.66 42.54
C LYS A 5 18.09 -2.55 42.32
N ILE A 6 17.70 -3.36 43.31
CA ILE A 6 16.48 -4.18 43.24
C ILE A 6 15.24 -3.29 43.15
N PHE A 7 15.08 -2.35 44.09
CA PHE A 7 13.94 -1.44 44.07
C PHE A 7 13.88 -0.58 42.81
N ALA A 8 15.02 -0.10 42.31
CA ALA A 8 15.11 0.64 41.07
C ALA A 8 14.64 -0.19 39.87
N LYS A 9 15.08 -1.46 39.77
CA LYS A 9 14.65 -2.38 38.71
C LYS A 9 13.15 -2.70 38.77
N GLU A 10 12.57 -2.74 39.96
CA GLU A 10 11.13 -2.94 40.19
C GLU A 10 10.30 -1.67 39.94
N GLY A 11 10.93 -0.50 39.79
CA GLY A 11 10.24 0.79 39.66
C GLY A 11 9.74 1.38 40.98
N ARG A 12 10.26 0.87 42.10
CA ARG A 12 9.91 1.28 43.47
C ARG A 12 10.75 2.48 43.90
N TRP A 13 10.45 3.64 43.30
CA TRP A 13 11.31 4.83 43.36
C TRP A 13 11.58 5.35 44.78
N ASN A 14 10.56 5.43 45.62
CA ASN A 14 10.70 5.93 46.99
C ASN A 14 11.63 5.02 47.82
N GLU A 15 11.39 3.71 47.77
CA GLU A 15 12.18 2.73 48.53
C GLU A 15 13.61 2.62 48.00
N ALA A 16 13.80 2.76 46.68
CA ALA A 16 15.14 2.86 46.07
C ALA A 16 15.90 4.06 46.63
N LYS A 17 15.28 5.26 46.63
CA LYS A 17 15.89 6.49 47.16
C LYS A 17 16.19 6.38 48.65
N ASP A 18 15.29 5.83 49.45
CA ASP A 18 15.50 5.68 50.89
C ASP A 18 16.62 4.68 51.21
N ALA A 19 16.65 3.54 50.50
CA ALA A 19 17.75 2.59 50.62
C ALA A 19 19.10 3.20 50.18
N LEU A 20 19.09 4.08 49.18
CA LEU A 20 20.28 4.77 48.70
C LEU A 20 20.79 5.82 49.70
N LYS A 21 19.89 6.61 50.28
CA LYS A 21 20.22 7.57 51.36
C LYS A 21 20.85 6.86 52.57
N GLN A 22 20.35 5.70 52.95
CA GLN A 22 20.95 4.91 54.05
C GLN A 22 22.35 4.39 53.69
N TYR A 23 22.57 4.05 52.41
CA TYR A 23 23.85 3.57 51.92
C TYR A 23 24.91 4.69 51.89
N THR A 24 24.58 5.85 51.31
CA THR A 24 25.52 6.97 51.16
C THR A 24 25.95 7.57 52.49
N LYS A 25 25.12 7.49 53.55
CA LYS A 25 25.52 7.85 54.92
C LYS A 25 26.75 7.08 55.43
N LYS A 26 26.96 5.84 54.95
CA LYS A 26 28.09 4.98 55.37
C LYS A 26 29.21 4.92 54.32
N HIS A 27 28.95 5.38 53.10
CA HIS A 27 29.85 5.25 51.94
C HIS A 27 29.81 6.53 51.09
N MET A 28 30.30 7.64 51.65
CA MET A 28 30.14 8.99 51.06
C MET A 28 30.96 9.21 49.78
N SER A 29 31.99 8.41 49.52
CA SER A 29 32.90 8.55 48.37
C SER A 29 32.56 7.64 47.17
N ASP A 30 31.48 6.85 47.25
CA ASP A 30 31.08 5.97 46.16
C ASP A 30 30.32 6.74 45.07
N THR A 31 30.99 7.04 43.96
CA THR A 31 30.43 7.75 42.81
C THR A 31 29.29 6.98 42.13
N THR A 32 29.29 5.64 42.22
CA THR A 32 28.24 4.81 41.59
C THR A 32 26.88 4.98 42.26
N ALA A 33 26.85 5.44 43.52
CA ALA A 33 25.63 5.80 44.21
C ALA A 33 25.00 7.08 43.64
N GLY A 34 25.82 8.02 43.16
CA GLY A 34 25.37 9.25 42.51
C GLY A 34 24.69 8.97 41.17
N ASP A 35 25.34 8.17 40.31
CA ASP A 35 24.79 7.77 39.00
C ASP A 35 23.47 7.02 39.15
N LEU A 36 23.38 6.12 40.14
CA LEU A 36 22.16 5.38 40.43
C LEU A 36 21.04 6.31 40.94
N LEU A 37 21.36 7.31 41.77
CA LEU A 37 20.37 8.29 42.22
C LEU A 37 19.84 9.14 41.06
N PHE A 38 20.73 9.54 40.16
CA PHE A 38 20.39 10.30 38.95
C PHE A 38 19.41 9.50 38.09
N GLY A 39 19.78 8.26 37.72
CA GLY A 39 18.92 7.39 36.90
C GLY A 39 17.56 7.10 37.53
N VAL A 40 17.52 6.85 38.86
CA VAL A 40 16.25 6.66 39.60
C VAL A 40 15.40 7.93 39.58
N THR A 41 16.00 9.10 39.73
CA THR A 41 15.26 10.37 39.76
C THR A 41 14.71 10.74 38.39
N GLU A 42 15.51 10.57 37.34
CA GLU A 42 15.09 10.83 35.96
C GLU A 42 13.95 9.88 35.55
N SER A 43 14.09 8.59 35.89
CA SER A 43 13.09 7.57 35.59
C SER A 43 11.79 7.76 36.38
N GLU A 44 11.85 8.27 37.61
CA GLU A 44 10.65 8.63 38.38
C GLU A 44 9.88 9.76 37.68
N VAL A 45 10.58 10.82 37.24
CA VAL A 45 9.95 11.93 36.51
C VAL A 45 9.31 11.43 35.22
N ALA A 46 10.03 10.62 34.44
CA ALA A 46 9.50 10.02 33.22
C ALA A 46 8.25 9.16 33.51
N SER A 47 8.27 8.34 34.56
CA SER A 47 7.13 7.50 34.92
C SER A 47 5.86 8.31 35.24
N LYS A 48 6.00 9.46 35.93
CA LYS A 48 4.89 10.37 36.21
C LYS A 48 4.36 11.03 34.94
N LYS A 49 5.26 11.44 34.03
CA LYS A 49 4.89 12.00 32.72
C LYS A 49 4.12 10.98 31.88
N ALA A 50 4.58 9.74 31.82
CA ALA A 50 3.91 8.66 31.08
C ALA A 50 2.48 8.42 31.59
N ILE A 51 2.28 8.36 32.90
CA ILE A 51 0.95 8.21 33.51
C ILE A 51 0.03 9.39 33.17
N LYS A 52 0.56 10.62 33.21
CA LYS A 52 -0.20 11.82 32.84
C LYS A 52 -0.56 11.81 31.35
N ALA A 53 0.38 11.43 30.48
CA ALA A 53 0.18 11.33 29.04
C ALA A 53 -0.89 10.27 28.69
N LYS A 54 -0.89 9.10 29.35
CA LYS A 54 -1.96 8.09 29.19
C LYS A 54 -3.34 8.67 29.50
N LYS A 55 -3.49 9.39 30.62
CA LYS A 55 -4.76 10.04 30.99
C LYS A 55 -5.20 11.10 29.97
N ALA A 56 -4.24 11.81 29.39
CA ALA A 56 -4.45 12.80 28.34
C ALA A 56 -4.60 12.19 26.93
N LYS A 57 -4.56 10.85 26.79
CA LYS A 57 -4.57 10.13 25.50
C LYS A 57 -3.44 10.54 24.54
N GLN A 58 -2.32 11.01 25.08
CA GLN A 58 -1.11 11.35 24.32
C GLN A 58 -0.23 10.11 24.20
N TRP A 59 -0.57 9.21 23.28
CA TRP A 59 0.01 7.86 23.24
C TRP A 59 1.51 7.84 22.93
N ASP A 60 1.98 8.67 21.98
CA ASP A 60 3.41 8.82 21.68
C ASP A 60 4.21 9.22 22.93
N VAL A 61 3.77 10.29 23.60
CA VAL A 61 4.42 10.79 24.83
C VAL A 61 4.34 9.74 25.93
N CYS A 62 3.23 9.01 26.05
CA CYS A 62 3.12 7.91 27.02
C CYS A 62 4.18 6.84 26.76
N MET A 63 4.32 6.40 25.50
CA MET A 63 5.26 5.34 25.12
C MET A 63 6.72 5.77 25.30
N ASP A 64 7.07 6.99 24.89
CA ASP A 64 8.43 7.53 25.01
C ASP A 64 8.84 7.66 26.48
N GLU A 65 7.99 8.25 27.30
CA GLU A 65 8.28 8.46 28.72
C GLU A 65 8.23 7.13 29.51
N ALA A 66 7.36 6.20 29.15
CA ALA A 66 7.38 4.86 29.73
C ALA A 66 8.66 4.10 29.35
N SER A 67 9.15 4.26 28.12
CA SER A 67 10.42 3.67 27.67
C SER A 67 11.60 4.19 28.48
N LYS A 68 11.67 5.52 28.72
CA LYS A 68 12.66 6.13 29.61
C LYS A 68 12.59 5.56 31.03
N ALA A 69 11.39 5.43 31.60
CA ALA A 69 11.23 4.84 32.92
C ALA A 69 11.72 3.37 32.99
N ILE A 70 11.45 2.57 31.95
CA ILE A 70 11.84 1.14 31.86
C ILE A 70 13.36 0.95 31.73
N GLN A 71 14.11 1.94 31.24
CA GLN A 71 15.58 1.86 31.18
C GLN A 71 16.19 1.56 32.56
N THR A 72 15.66 2.20 33.61
CA THR A 72 16.03 1.88 35.00
C THR A 72 15.13 0.78 35.58
N ALA A 73 13.82 0.87 35.37
CA ALA A 73 12.82 -0.08 35.87
C ALA A 73 12.66 -1.33 34.98
N THR A 74 13.76 -2.01 34.69
CA THR A 74 13.81 -3.11 33.72
C THR A 74 12.88 -4.30 34.04
N HIS A 75 12.51 -4.48 35.32
CA HIS A 75 11.65 -5.54 35.84
C HIS A 75 10.29 -5.02 36.34
N SER A 76 9.97 -3.75 36.11
CA SER A 76 8.67 -3.22 36.51
C SER A 76 7.55 -3.73 35.62
N VAL A 77 6.67 -4.53 36.21
CA VAL A 77 5.43 -4.98 35.60
C VAL A 77 4.54 -3.77 35.27
N ALA A 78 4.40 -2.83 36.20
CA ALA A 78 3.50 -1.68 36.05
C ALA A 78 3.86 -0.79 34.86
N PHE A 79 5.14 -0.47 34.66
CA PHE A 79 5.55 0.39 33.55
C PHE A 79 5.54 -0.34 32.20
N ARG A 80 5.80 -1.65 32.17
CA ARG A 80 5.63 -2.45 30.95
C ARG A 80 4.17 -2.57 30.55
N GLN A 81 3.28 -2.81 31.51
CA GLN A 81 1.84 -2.81 31.25
C GLN A 81 1.38 -1.45 30.75
N LEU A 82 1.85 -0.36 31.39
CA LEU A 82 1.54 1.01 30.97
C LEU A 82 1.92 1.25 29.50
N ARG A 83 3.14 0.85 29.10
CA ARG A 83 3.61 1.02 27.73
C ARG A 83 2.86 0.12 26.74
N ALA A 84 2.58 -1.13 27.12
CA ALA A 84 1.79 -2.05 26.30
C ALA A 84 0.38 -1.49 26.02
N ASP A 85 -0.28 -0.95 27.05
CA ASP A 85 -1.61 -0.34 26.90
C ASP A 85 -1.57 0.87 25.97
N CYS A 86 -0.59 1.78 26.17
CA CYS A 86 -0.44 2.95 25.30
C CYS A 86 -0.10 2.57 23.86
N ALA A 87 0.72 1.53 23.67
CA ALA A 87 1.04 0.99 22.36
C ALA A 87 -0.20 0.40 21.67
N LEU A 88 -1.01 -0.38 22.38
CA LEU A 88 -2.27 -0.91 21.84
C LEU A 88 -3.19 0.21 21.38
N GLU A 89 -3.48 1.20 22.24
CA GLU A 89 -4.37 2.33 21.93
C GLU A 89 -3.86 3.17 20.74
N LYS A 90 -2.55 3.31 20.58
CA LYS A 90 -1.92 3.93 19.41
C LYS A 90 -2.09 3.11 18.13
N GLY A 91 -2.26 1.80 18.26
CA GLY A 91 -2.16 0.84 17.16
C GLY A 91 -0.71 0.43 16.87
N ASP A 92 0.20 0.51 17.83
CA ASP A 92 1.54 -0.06 17.74
C ASP A 92 1.56 -1.49 18.32
N ILE A 93 1.13 -2.45 17.49
CA ILE A 93 0.99 -3.85 17.92
C ILE A 93 2.35 -4.52 18.17
N ASP A 94 3.40 -4.13 17.43
CA ASP A 94 4.75 -4.64 17.61
C ASP A 94 5.26 -4.34 19.01
N GLN A 95 5.18 -3.07 19.44
CA GLN A 95 5.61 -2.66 20.78
C GLN A 95 4.73 -3.28 21.88
N ALA A 96 3.41 -3.37 21.64
CA ALA A 96 2.50 -4.02 22.57
C ALA A 96 2.85 -5.50 22.80
N VAL A 97 3.03 -6.27 21.72
CA VAL A 97 3.40 -7.69 21.79
C VAL A 97 4.76 -7.87 22.45
N ALA A 98 5.73 -7.01 22.17
CA ALA A 98 7.05 -7.06 22.81
C ALA A 98 6.95 -6.93 24.34
N ASP A 99 6.17 -5.96 24.84
CA ASP A 99 5.98 -5.78 26.28
C ASP A 99 5.12 -6.89 26.91
N LEU A 100 4.04 -7.32 26.25
CA LEU A 100 3.22 -8.43 26.71
C LEU A 100 4.03 -9.73 26.80
N THR A 101 4.89 -10.00 25.83
CA THR A 101 5.82 -11.15 25.87
C THR A 101 6.78 -11.03 27.04
N ARG A 102 7.33 -9.83 27.30
CA ARG A 102 8.19 -9.65 28.47
C ARG A 102 7.44 -9.84 29.79
N LEU A 103 6.18 -9.42 29.85
CA LEU A 103 5.32 -9.59 31.03
C LEU A 103 5.06 -11.07 31.35
N THR A 104 4.92 -11.95 30.34
CA THR A 104 4.76 -13.40 30.57
C THR A 104 5.98 -14.06 31.21
N HIS A 105 7.15 -13.41 31.19
CA HIS A 105 8.36 -13.86 31.89
C HIS A 105 8.54 -13.23 33.28
N LEU A 106 7.83 -12.14 33.58
CA LEU A 106 7.91 -11.44 34.88
C LEU A 106 6.79 -11.85 35.84
N LEU A 107 5.68 -12.34 35.30
CA LEU A 107 4.50 -12.76 36.05
C LEU A 107 4.37 -14.29 36.08
N PRO A 108 3.63 -14.84 37.05
CA PRO A 108 3.25 -16.25 37.01
C PRO A 108 2.58 -16.61 35.67
N PRO A 109 2.79 -17.84 35.15
CA PRO A 109 2.18 -18.27 33.90
C PRO A 109 0.66 -18.06 33.90
N SER A 110 0.16 -17.40 32.86
CA SER A 110 -1.26 -17.16 32.65
C SER A 110 -1.65 -17.60 31.24
N GLN A 111 -2.69 -18.44 31.16
CA GLN A 111 -3.20 -18.94 29.89
C GLN A 111 -3.71 -17.80 29.02
N SER A 112 -4.44 -16.83 29.61
CA SER A 112 -4.98 -15.68 28.88
C SER A 112 -3.86 -14.77 28.36
N ALA A 113 -2.83 -14.52 29.17
CA ALA A 113 -1.69 -13.69 28.75
C ALA A 113 -0.91 -14.32 27.59
N LEU A 114 -0.63 -15.63 27.66
CA LEU A 114 0.09 -16.36 26.60
C LEU A 114 -0.76 -16.52 25.34
N TYR A 115 -2.07 -16.76 25.47
CA TYR A 115 -3.01 -16.78 24.36
C TYR A 115 -3.12 -15.42 23.68
N ARG A 116 -3.15 -14.32 24.45
CA ARG A 116 -3.17 -12.95 23.94
C ARG A 116 -1.93 -12.63 23.12
N VAL A 117 -0.73 -12.92 23.66
CA VAL A 117 0.54 -12.77 22.92
C VAL A 117 0.50 -13.59 21.64
N SER A 118 0.05 -14.85 21.71
CA SER A 118 -0.04 -15.72 20.54
C SER A 118 -0.96 -15.18 19.45
N SER A 119 -2.15 -14.72 19.82
CA SER A 119 -3.18 -14.25 18.90
C SER A 119 -2.76 -12.96 18.20
N LEU A 120 -2.30 -11.95 18.96
CA LEU A 120 -1.80 -10.70 18.38
C LEU A 120 -0.60 -10.96 17.45
N SER A 121 0.35 -11.78 17.88
CA SER A 121 1.54 -12.11 17.08
C SER A 121 1.22 -12.86 15.80
N TYR A 122 0.25 -13.79 15.83
CA TYR A 122 -0.05 -14.61 14.65
C TYR A 122 -0.81 -13.83 13.59
N TYR A 123 -1.81 -13.07 14.00
CA TYR A 123 -2.76 -12.46 13.09
C TYR A 123 -2.39 -11.05 12.67
N LEU A 124 -1.71 -10.27 13.53
CA LEU A 124 -1.48 -8.84 13.29
C LEU A 124 -0.03 -8.47 13.03
N LEU A 125 0.92 -9.41 13.22
CA LEU A 125 2.35 -9.18 13.00
C LEU A 125 2.90 -10.06 11.87
N PRO A 126 4.06 -9.70 11.29
CA PRO A 126 4.80 -10.57 10.39
C PRO A 126 5.09 -11.95 11.01
N SER A 127 5.21 -12.96 10.15
CA SER A 127 5.41 -14.34 10.60
C SER A 127 6.65 -14.47 11.49
N SER A 128 6.45 -14.96 12.71
CA SER A 128 7.51 -15.18 13.70
C SER A 128 7.21 -16.44 14.54
N SER A 129 8.23 -16.96 15.24
CA SER A 129 8.05 -18.10 16.14
C SER A 129 7.33 -17.74 17.44
N THR A 130 7.18 -16.43 17.74
CA THR A 130 6.60 -15.91 18.98
C THR A 130 5.23 -16.52 19.29
N SER A 131 4.36 -16.60 18.28
CA SER A 131 3.00 -17.10 18.50
C SER A 131 2.96 -18.56 18.97
N LEU A 132 3.63 -19.46 18.26
CA LEU A 132 3.67 -20.88 18.62
C LEU A 132 4.48 -21.10 19.91
N SER A 133 5.53 -20.32 20.15
CA SER A 133 6.30 -20.38 21.39
C SER A 133 5.46 -20.02 22.60
N ALA A 134 4.63 -18.97 22.53
CA ALA A 134 3.71 -18.60 23.60
C ALA A 134 2.69 -19.70 23.90
N LEU A 135 2.13 -20.36 22.87
CA LEU A 135 1.21 -21.48 23.08
C LEU A 135 1.90 -22.73 23.63
N LYS A 136 3.15 -23.01 23.22
CA LYS A 136 3.95 -24.09 23.82
C LYS A 136 4.23 -23.82 25.29
N GLN A 137 4.56 -22.59 25.65
CA GLN A 137 4.72 -22.19 27.04
C GLN A 137 3.41 -22.36 27.82
N CYS A 138 2.27 -22.00 27.23
CA CYS A 138 0.96 -22.19 27.84
C CYS A 138 0.67 -23.67 28.12
N LEU A 139 0.93 -24.53 27.14
CA LEU A 139 0.72 -25.98 27.24
C LEU A 139 1.74 -26.68 28.14
N HIS A 140 2.92 -26.09 28.33
CA HIS A 140 3.88 -26.58 29.31
C HIS A 140 3.37 -26.35 30.74
N SER A 141 2.69 -25.23 30.99
CA SER A 141 2.08 -24.91 32.28
C SER A 141 0.75 -25.63 32.51
N ASP A 142 -0.06 -25.81 31.46
CA ASP A 142 -1.32 -26.56 31.49
C ASP A 142 -1.52 -27.36 30.18
N PRO A 143 -1.15 -28.65 30.17
CA PRO A 143 -1.30 -29.52 29.00
C PRO A 143 -2.75 -29.68 28.51
N ASP A 144 -3.74 -29.53 29.40
CA ASP A 144 -5.16 -29.75 29.13
C ASP A 144 -5.92 -28.44 28.90
N SER A 145 -5.20 -27.32 28.71
CA SER A 145 -5.79 -26.00 28.51
C SER A 145 -6.79 -26.00 27.35
N LYS A 146 -8.05 -25.74 27.69
CA LYS A 146 -9.16 -25.62 26.73
C LYS A 146 -9.03 -24.40 25.80
N ILE A 147 -8.10 -23.50 26.08
CA ILE A 147 -7.81 -22.30 25.28
C ILE A 147 -6.60 -22.57 24.39
N CYS A 148 -5.47 -22.96 24.98
CA CYS A 148 -4.20 -23.05 24.27
C CYS A 148 -4.08 -24.30 23.39
N ALA A 149 -4.62 -25.45 23.80
CA ALA A 149 -4.54 -26.70 23.03
C ALA A 149 -5.28 -26.62 21.68
N PRO A 150 -6.55 -26.14 21.60
CA PRO A 150 -7.20 -25.95 20.31
C PRO A 150 -6.53 -24.87 19.46
N ALA A 151 -6.12 -23.75 20.06
CA ALA A 151 -5.42 -22.69 19.35
C ALA A 151 -4.12 -23.20 18.70
N HIS A 152 -3.29 -23.94 19.45
CA HIS A 152 -2.02 -24.47 18.95
C HIS A 152 -2.24 -25.45 17.78
N ARG A 153 -3.24 -26.33 17.88
CA ARG A 153 -3.60 -27.24 16.78
C ARG A 153 -4.09 -26.48 15.55
N GLN A 154 -4.89 -25.43 15.74
CA GLN A 154 -5.40 -24.60 14.65
C GLN A 154 -4.27 -23.86 13.93
N LEU A 155 -3.41 -23.13 14.66
CA LEU A 155 -2.30 -22.37 14.07
C LEU A 155 -1.32 -23.29 13.33
N LYS A 156 -1.01 -24.47 13.86
CA LYS A 156 -0.19 -25.47 13.14
C LYS A 156 -0.84 -25.97 11.85
N ARG A 157 -2.17 -26.10 11.79
CA ARG A 157 -2.86 -26.45 10.54
C ARG A 157 -2.78 -25.31 9.54
N PHE A 158 -2.99 -24.07 10.00
CA PHE A 158 -2.88 -22.89 9.15
C PHE A 158 -1.48 -22.76 8.56
N ASP A 159 -0.42 -22.94 9.35
CA ASP A 159 0.96 -22.88 8.84
C ASP A 159 1.24 -23.96 7.78
N ARG A 160 0.65 -25.15 7.91
CA ARG A 160 0.73 -26.18 6.85
C ARG A 160 -0.03 -25.76 5.59
N THR A 161 -1.18 -25.12 5.72
CA THR A 161 -1.94 -24.61 4.56
C THR A 161 -1.17 -23.49 3.86
N PHE A 162 -0.60 -22.54 4.60
CA PHE A 162 0.27 -21.50 4.03
C PHE A 162 1.49 -22.09 3.33
N LEU A 163 2.14 -23.09 3.93
CA LEU A 163 3.24 -23.80 3.27
C LEU A 163 2.79 -24.44 1.96
N LYS A 164 1.67 -25.17 1.97
CA LYS A 164 1.09 -25.77 0.77
C LYS A 164 0.80 -24.73 -0.32
N LEU A 165 0.16 -23.61 0.04
CA LEU A 165 -0.15 -22.53 -0.89
C LEU A 165 1.10 -21.96 -1.57
N ARG A 166 2.16 -21.71 -0.78
CA ARG A 166 3.45 -21.23 -1.31
C ARG A 166 4.11 -22.26 -2.22
N THR A 167 4.08 -23.54 -1.86
CA THR A 167 4.60 -24.62 -2.71
C THR A 167 3.84 -24.70 -4.03
N THR A 168 2.50 -24.72 -3.99
CA THR A 168 1.66 -24.75 -5.20
C THR A 168 1.87 -23.51 -6.08
N ALA A 169 2.08 -22.33 -5.49
CA ALA A 169 2.43 -21.12 -6.23
C ALA A 169 3.82 -21.19 -6.88
N GLN A 170 4.81 -21.78 -6.21
CA GLN A 170 6.15 -22.02 -6.77
C GLN A 170 6.10 -23.00 -7.95
N GLU A 171 5.23 -24.01 -7.88
CA GLU A 171 4.98 -24.98 -8.94
C GLU A 171 4.11 -24.41 -10.08
N SER A 172 3.65 -23.15 -9.97
CA SER A 172 2.75 -22.49 -10.92
C SER A 172 1.42 -23.23 -11.15
N ASP A 173 0.97 -24.05 -10.21
CA ASP A 173 -0.35 -24.68 -10.22
C ASP A 173 -1.41 -23.70 -9.68
N TRP A 174 -1.62 -22.63 -10.45
CA TRP A 174 -2.53 -21.54 -10.10
C TRP A 174 -3.97 -21.98 -9.82
N PRO A 175 -4.59 -22.91 -10.58
CA PRO A 175 -5.95 -23.36 -10.30
C PRO A 175 -6.10 -24.05 -8.94
N SER A 176 -5.19 -24.96 -8.58
CA SER A 176 -5.22 -25.63 -7.26
C SER A 176 -4.91 -24.65 -6.13
N MET A 177 -4.01 -23.70 -6.37
CA MET A 177 -3.67 -22.66 -5.40
C MET A 177 -4.89 -21.79 -5.11
N ILE A 178 -5.55 -21.25 -6.16
CA ILE A 178 -6.76 -20.44 -6.03
C ILE A 178 -7.80 -21.21 -5.23
N LYS A 179 -8.14 -22.44 -5.62
CA LYS A 179 -9.12 -23.27 -4.91
C LYS A 179 -8.78 -23.42 -3.43
N THR A 180 -7.53 -23.79 -3.13
CA THR A 180 -7.07 -23.98 -1.75
C THR A 180 -7.15 -22.68 -0.95
N ALA A 181 -6.78 -21.54 -1.54
CA ALA A 181 -6.81 -20.25 -0.88
C ALA A 181 -8.25 -19.77 -0.64
N THR A 182 -9.12 -19.85 -1.64
CA THR A 182 -10.52 -19.40 -1.52
C THR A 182 -11.32 -20.23 -0.52
N ASP A 183 -11.07 -21.55 -0.45
CA ASP A 183 -11.68 -22.42 0.56
C ASP A 183 -11.15 -22.11 1.97
N PHE A 184 -9.89 -21.67 2.06
CA PHE A 184 -9.23 -21.40 3.33
C PHE A 184 -9.53 -20.02 3.92
N ILE A 185 -9.67 -18.98 3.10
CA ILE A 185 -9.89 -17.58 3.53
C ILE A 185 -11.03 -17.46 4.57
N PRO A 186 -12.25 -17.98 4.35
CA PRO A 186 -13.33 -17.86 5.33
C PRO A 186 -13.00 -18.52 6.67
N THR A 187 -12.30 -19.65 6.64
CA THR A 187 -11.87 -20.38 7.85
C THR A 187 -10.80 -19.58 8.62
N PHE A 188 -9.86 -18.96 7.90
CA PHE A 188 -8.82 -18.12 8.48
C PHE A 188 -9.43 -16.86 9.10
N GLU A 189 -10.30 -16.15 8.37
CA GLU A 189 -10.94 -14.93 8.88
C GLU A 189 -11.81 -15.18 10.09
N ALA A 190 -12.64 -16.23 10.08
CA ALA A 190 -13.47 -16.57 11.23
C ALA A 190 -12.64 -16.92 12.48
N ALA A 191 -11.48 -17.56 12.29
CA ALA A 191 -10.55 -17.86 13.37
C ALA A 191 -9.87 -16.60 13.91
N MET A 192 -9.49 -15.67 13.02
CA MET A 192 -8.94 -14.37 13.39
C MET A 192 -9.95 -13.53 14.17
N ASP A 193 -11.18 -13.40 13.65
CA ASP A 193 -12.26 -12.64 14.30
C ASP A 193 -12.57 -13.20 15.69
N LYS A 194 -12.63 -14.54 15.83
CA LYS A 194 -12.80 -15.20 17.13
C LYS A 194 -11.62 -14.96 18.08
N ALA A 195 -10.39 -15.04 17.58
CA ALA A 195 -9.19 -14.94 18.41
C ALA A 195 -8.92 -13.50 18.87
N LEU A 196 -9.34 -12.49 18.09
CA LEU A 196 -9.10 -11.08 18.38
C LEU A 196 -10.32 -10.34 18.95
N GLY A 197 -11.53 -10.91 18.85
CA GLY A 197 -12.77 -10.31 19.34
C GLY A 197 -13.05 -10.49 20.83
N GLY A 198 -12.22 -11.23 21.57
CA GLY A 198 -12.39 -11.41 23.01
C GLY A 198 -11.95 -10.18 23.82
N GLU A 199 -12.69 -9.84 24.89
CA GLU A 199 -12.36 -8.69 25.76
C GLU A 199 -10.93 -8.74 26.30
N ASP A 200 -10.43 -9.94 26.63
CA ASP A 200 -9.07 -10.17 27.15
C ASP A 200 -7.95 -9.80 26.15
N ILE A 201 -8.26 -9.68 24.86
CA ILE A 201 -7.28 -9.26 23.84
C ILE A 201 -7.00 -7.76 23.95
N GLY A 202 -8.00 -6.97 24.33
CA GLY A 202 -7.89 -5.52 24.50
C GLY A 202 -7.42 -4.80 23.24
N LEU A 203 -7.95 -5.19 22.06
CA LEU A 203 -7.67 -4.53 20.79
C LEU A 203 -8.58 -3.29 20.66
N PRO A 204 -8.04 -2.08 20.43
CA PRO A 204 -8.89 -0.90 20.27
C PRO A 204 -9.62 -0.91 18.92
N SER A 205 -10.71 -0.15 18.83
CA SER A 205 -11.50 -0.02 17.60
C SER A 205 -10.74 0.61 16.43
N SER A 206 -9.64 1.33 16.71
CA SER A 206 -8.76 1.90 15.69
C SER A 206 -7.98 0.85 14.91
N VAL A 207 -7.77 -0.34 15.49
CA VAL A 207 -7.06 -1.44 14.83
C VAL A 207 -8.07 -2.40 14.23
N VAL A 208 -8.15 -2.42 12.90
CA VAL A 208 -9.07 -3.29 12.16
C VAL A 208 -8.31 -4.55 11.71
N PRO A 209 -8.54 -5.74 12.31
CA PRO A 209 -7.77 -6.94 12.00
C PRO A 209 -7.72 -7.30 10.51
N LYS A 210 -8.85 -7.17 9.81
CA LYS A 210 -8.95 -7.47 8.38
C LYS A 210 -8.13 -6.52 7.50
N LYS A 211 -7.88 -5.29 7.94
CA LYS A 211 -7.03 -4.34 7.21
C LYS A 211 -5.56 -4.53 7.53
N ARG A 212 -5.24 -4.98 8.75
CA ARG A 212 -3.87 -5.04 9.24
C ARG A 212 -3.18 -6.39 9.05
N SER A 213 -3.93 -7.49 8.97
CA SER A 213 -3.36 -8.83 9.04
C SER A 213 -2.42 -9.14 7.86
N PRO A 214 -1.09 -9.34 8.09
CA PRO A 214 -0.17 -9.64 7.00
C PRO A 214 -0.46 -11.00 6.35
N LYS A 215 -0.90 -11.98 7.13
CA LYS A 215 -1.31 -13.30 6.63
C LYS A 215 -2.59 -13.23 5.79
N ARG A 216 -3.54 -12.36 6.14
CA ARG A 216 -4.72 -12.10 5.29
C ARG A 216 -4.29 -11.48 3.97
N MET A 217 -3.46 -10.44 4.01
CA MET A 217 -2.93 -9.81 2.80
C MET A 217 -2.21 -10.84 1.91
N GLU A 218 -1.42 -11.74 2.51
CA GLU A 218 -0.73 -12.81 1.79
C GLU A 218 -1.72 -13.71 1.01
N LEU A 219 -2.82 -14.14 1.64
CA LEU A 219 -3.85 -14.97 1.01
C LEU A 219 -4.51 -14.25 -0.18
N TYR A 220 -4.93 -13.01 0.03
CA TYR A 220 -5.59 -12.23 -1.01
C TYR A 220 -4.66 -11.89 -2.17
N ALA A 221 -3.40 -11.53 -1.86
CA ALA A 221 -2.37 -11.27 -2.86
C ALA A 221 -2.06 -12.51 -3.70
N MET A 222 -1.99 -13.70 -3.09
CA MET A 222 -1.81 -14.96 -3.82
C MET A 222 -2.95 -15.20 -4.82
N VAL A 223 -4.21 -15.02 -4.41
CA VAL A 223 -5.37 -15.21 -5.30
C VAL A 223 -5.39 -14.16 -6.41
N CYS A 224 -5.13 -12.89 -6.09
CA CYS A 224 -5.02 -11.82 -7.07
C CYS A 224 -3.96 -12.16 -8.14
N LYS A 225 -2.75 -12.49 -7.70
CA LYS A 225 -1.63 -12.85 -8.58
C LYS A 225 -1.95 -14.06 -9.45
N ALA A 226 -2.51 -15.13 -8.89
CA ALA A 226 -2.81 -16.31 -9.67
C ALA A 226 -3.84 -16.07 -10.78
N ASN A 227 -4.82 -15.18 -10.55
CA ASN A 227 -5.77 -14.80 -11.60
C ASN A 227 -5.11 -13.95 -12.69
N LEU A 228 -4.09 -13.15 -12.37
CA LEU A 228 -3.25 -12.46 -13.35
C LEU A 228 -2.48 -13.45 -14.22
N GLU A 229 -1.81 -14.42 -13.60
CA GLU A 229 -1.01 -15.45 -14.30
C GLU A 229 -1.88 -16.33 -15.21
N LEU A 230 -3.13 -16.58 -14.82
CA LEU A 230 -4.12 -17.29 -15.63
C LEU A 230 -4.82 -16.41 -16.68
N ASN A 231 -4.43 -15.14 -16.82
CA ASN A 231 -5.06 -14.16 -17.72
C ASN A 231 -6.59 -14.05 -17.50
N THR A 232 -7.02 -14.10 -16.24
CA THR A 232 -8.42 -13.94 -15.80
C THR A 232 -8.57 -12.83 -14.77
N PRO A 233 -8.09 -11.60 -15.04
CA PRO A 233 -7.98 -10.53 -14.04
C PRO A 233 -9.32 -10.17 -13.39
N LYS A 234 -10.44 -10.26 -14.13
CA LYS A 234 -11.79 -10.04 -13.58
C LYS A 234 -12.21 -10.99 -12.48
N LYS A 235 -11.72 -12.24 -12.47
CA LYS A 235 -12.00 -13.18 -11.38
C LYS A 235 -11.20 -12.86 -10.12
N GLY A 236 -10.04 -12.21 -10.27
CA GLY A 236 -9.16 -11.79 -9.18
C GLY A 236 -9.42 -10.37 -8.67
N GLU A 237 -10.23 -9.57 -9.38
CA GLU A 237 -10.41 -8.12 -9.14
C GLU A 237 -10.75 -7.79 -7.69
N SER A 238 -11.73 -8.47 -7.09
CA SER A 238 -12.12 -8.26 -5.69
C SER A 238 -10.98 -8.57 -4.72
N TYR A 239 -10.15 -9.57 -5.01
CA TYR A 239 -9.00 -9.92 -4.18
C TYR A 239 -7.88 -8.88 -4.28
N CYS A 240 -7.62 -8.39 -5.50
CA CYS A 240 -6.65 -7.32 -5.74
C CYS A 240 -7.08 -6.03 -5.02
N GLN A 241 -8.36 -5.67 -5.12
CA GLN A 241 -8.92 -4.51 -4.42
C GLN A 241 -8.74 -4.61 -2.90
N GLU A 242 -9.07 -5.76 -2.32
CA GLU A 242 -8.90 -6.00 -0.88
C GLU A 242 -7.43 -5.85 -0.44
N VAL A 243 -6.45 -6.30 -1.24
CA VAL A 243 -5.03 -6.06 -0.93
C VAL A 243 -4.70 -4.57 -0.89
N LEU A 244 -5.21 -3.79 -1.84
CA LEU A 244 -4.94 -2.34 -1.91
C LEU A 244 -5.62 -1.55 -0.79
N GLU A 245 -6.67 -2.10 -0.17
CA GLU A 245 -7.38 -1.51 0.96
C GLU A 245 -6.78 -1.90 2.33
N MET A 246 -5.88 -2.88 2.38
CA MET A 246 -5.14 -3.30 3.57
C MET A 246 -3.95 -2.37 3.86
N GLU A 247 -3.62 -2.21 5.14
CA GLU A 247 -2.52 -1.37 5.62
C GLU A 247 -1.18 -1.86 5.04
N GLY A 248 -0.49 -0.98 4.30
CA GLY A 248 0.78 -1.30 3.64
C GLY A 248 0.64 -2.02 2.29
N GLY A 249 -0.59 -2.26 1.83
CA GLY A 249 -0.89 -2.89 0.54
C GLY A 249 -1.07 -1.90 -0.62
N GLU A 250 -1.11 -0.59 -0.36
CA GLU A 250 -1.51 0.44 -1.31
C GLU A 250 -0.60 0.51 -2.56
N ASN A 251 0.65 0.07 -2.41
CA ASN A 251 1.68 0.03 -3.44
C ASN A 251 2.04 -1.40 -3.85
N ASN A 252 1.18 -2.39 -3.55
CA ASN A 252 1.39 -3.76 -4.00
C ASN A 252 1.30 -3.83 -5.53
N VAL A 253 2.44 -4.10 -6.19
CA VAL A 253 2.57 -4.07 -7.64
C VAL A 253 1.63 -5.06 -8.32
N ASP A 254 1.59 -6.31 -7.86
CA ASP A 254 0.75 -7.36 -8.43
C ASP A 254 -0.74 -6.97 -8.32
N ALA A 255 -1.19 -6.42 -7.18
CA ALA A 255 -2.56 -5.97 -7.02
C ALA A 255 -2.92 -4.77 -7.91
N LEU A 256 -2.01 -3.80 -8.07
CA LEU A 256 -2.21 -2.67 -8.98
C LEU A 256 -2.28 -3.13 -10.45
N VAL A 257 -1.40 -4.05 -10.87
CA VAL A 257 -1.47 -4.66 -12.20
C VAL A 257 -2.78 -5.42 -12.37
N GLY A 258 -3.23 -6.16 -11.34
CA GLY A 258 -4.51 -6.85 -11.27
C GLY A 258 -5.69 -5.95 -11.59
N MET A 259 -5.78 -4.83 -10.88
CA MET A 259 -6.81 -3.81 -11.10
C MET A 259 -6.69 -3.15 -12.47
N GLY A 260 -5.47 -2.89 -12.94
CA GLY A 260 -5.20 -2.33 -14.27
C GLY A 260 -5.71 -3.22 -15.40
N GLU A 261 -5.35 -4.49 -15.39
CA GLU A 261 -5.79 -5.48 -16.37
C GLU A 261 -7.29 -5.75 -16.29
N ALA A 262 -7.86 -5.80 -15.08
CA ALA A 262 -9.31 -5.91 -14.89
C ALA A 262 -10.03 -4.69 -15.49
N SER A 263 -9.51 -3.48 -15.30
CA SER A 263 -10.05 -2.25 -15.88
C SER A 263 -9.95 -2.26 -17.41
N LEU A 264 -8.87 -2.79 -17.99
CA LEU A 264 -8.74 -2.96 -19.45
C LEU A 264 -9.82 -3.88 -20.02
N VAL A 265 -10.11 -4.99 -19.34
CA VAL A 265 -11.18 -5.92 -19.74
C VAL A 265 -12.56 -5.26 -19.63
N SER A 266 -12.74 -4.35 -18.67
CA SER A 266 -13.96 -3.54 -18.50
C SER A 266 -14.05 -2.33 -19.43
N GLU A 267 -13.05 -2.09 -20.29
CA GLU A 267 -12.94 -0.88 -21.12
C GLU A 267 -12.90 0.44 -20.30
N GLU A 268 -12.51 0.36 -19.02
CA GLU A 268 -12.32 1.51 -18.13
C GLU A 268 -10.90 2.08 -18.31
N TRP A 269 -10.62 2.61 -19.49
CA TRP A 269 -9.28 2.97 -19.94
C TRP A 269 -8.54 3.94 -19.01
N GLU A 270 -9.25 4.92 -18.46
CA GLU A 270 -8.64 5.88 -17.52
C GLU A 270 -8.26 5.21 -16.19
N ALA A 271 -9.09 4.29 -15.68
CA ALA A 271 -8.78 3.53 -14.48
C ALA A 271 -7.58 2.62 -14.72
N ALA A 272 -7.55 1.93 -15.86
CA ALA A 272 -6.43 1.08 -16.26
C ALA A 272 -5.10 1.84 -16.26
N VAL A 273 -5.05 3.02 -16.90
CA VAL A 273 -3.84 3.85 -16.93
C VAL A 273 -3.44 4.29 -15.53
N ARG A 274 -4.38 4.75 -14.69
CA ARG A 274 -4.07 5.17 -13.30
C ARG A 274 -3.45 4.03 -12.47
N TYR A 275 -4.03 2.84 -12.53
CA TYR A 275 -3.52 1.69 -11.77
C TYR A 275 -2.15 1.22 -12.28
N LEU A 276 -1.97 1.13 -13.60
CA LEU A 276 -0.70 0.67 -14.20
C LEU A 276 0.43 1.70 -14.05
N ASP A 277 0.11 2.98 -14.07
CA ASP A 277 1.08 4.05 -13.78
C ASP A 277 1.55 3.97 -12.33
N LYS A 278 0.61 3.88 -11.39
CA LYS A 278 0.94 3.66 -9.97
C LYS A 278 1.74 2.37 -9.75
N ALA A 279 1.43 1.28 -10.47
CA ALA A 279 2.20 0.04 -10.42
C ALA A 279 3.64 0.24 -10.91
N PHE A 280 3.83 1.00 -11.99
CA PHE A 280 5.14 1.30 -12.55
C PHE A 280 5.98 2.15 -11.59
N GLU A 281 5.37 3.14 -10.93
CA GLU A 281 6.02 3.93 -9.89
C GLU A 281 6.40 3.10 -8.67
N ALA A 282 5.46 2.29 -8.16
CA ALA A 282 5.70 1.41 -7.01
C ALA A 282 6.81 0.37 -7.30
N GLY A 283 6.93 -0.08 -8.55
CA GLY A 283 8.01 -0.94 -9.03
C GLY A 283 9.34 -0.23 -9.31
N GLY A 284 9.49 1.05 -8.95
CA GLY A 284 10.74 1.80 -9.15
C GLY A 284 11.04 2.17 -10.60
N ARG A 285 10.03 2.20 -11.48
CA ARG A 285 10.12 2.60 -12.90
C ARG A 285 11.10 1.77 -13.74
N SER A 286 11.37 0.53 -13.33
CA SER A 286 12.31 -0.38 -14.01
C SER A 286 11.66 -1.66 -14.52
N ASN A 287 10.42 -1.96 -14.11
CA ASN A 287 9.73 -3.17 -14.53
C ASN A 287 9.21 -3.06 -15.98
N SER A 288 9.89 -3.77 -16.89
CA SER A 288 9.57 -3.77 -18.32
C SER A 288 8.16 -4.31 -18.63
N ASP A 289 7.71 -5.35 -17.93
CA ASP A 289 6.37 -5.93 -18.13
C ASP A 289 5.28 -4.89 -17.78
N VAL A 290 5.39 -4.26 -16.61
CA VAL A 290 4.45 -3.21 -16.18
C VAL A 290 4.49 -2.02 -17.15
N HIS A 291 5.67 -1.63 -17.63
CA HIS A 291 5.80 -0.56 -18.60
C HIS A 291 5.07 -0.87 -19.92
N GLN A 292 5.20 -2.10 -20.43
CA GLN A 292 4.50 -2.53 -21.65
C GLN A 292 2.97 -2.52 -21.46
N ARG A 293 2.48 -2.99 -20.31
CA ARG A 293 1.06 -2.92 -19.96
C ARG A 293 0.55 -1.49 -19.90
N LEU A 294 1.32 -0.59 -19.28
CA LEU A 294 1.00 0.84 -19.20
C LEU A 294 0.93 1.47 -20.60
N GLN A 295 1.92 1.22 -21.47
CA GLN A 295 1.91 1.71 -22.84
C GLN A 295 0.69 1.22 -23.63
N LYS A 296 0.33 -0.08 -23.48
CA LYS A 296 -0.88 -0.65 -24.07
C LYS A 296 -2.13 0.09 -23.58
N ALA A 297 -2.26 0.32 -22.28
CA ALA A 297 -3.38 1.03 -21.69
C ALA A 297 -3.48 2.49 -22.18
N GLN A 298 -2.36 3.21 -22.26
CA GLN A 298 -2.30 4.57 -22.78
C GLN A 298 -2.71 4.64 -24.26
N ARG A 299 -2.26 3.68 -25.08
CA ARG A 299 -2.68 3.58 -26.48
C ARG A 299 -4.17 3.35 -26.61
N LEU A 300 -4.74 2.43 -25.82
CA LEU A 300 -6.18 2.14 -25.81
C LEU A 300 -6.99 3.35 -25.33
N LEU A 301 -6.52 4.05 -24.29
CA LEU A 301 -7.13 5.30 -23.83
C LEU A 301 -7.13 6.36 -24.95
N LYS A 302 -5.99 6.55 -25.63
CA LYS A 302 -5.89 7.48 -26.76
C LYS A 302 -6.85 7.10 -27.88
N GLN A 303 -6.92 5.81 -28.24
CA GLN A 303 -7.85 5.30 -29.26
C GLN A 303 -9.32 5.52 -28.86
N SER A 304 -9.67 5.35 -27.57
CA SER A 304 -11.04 5.54 -27.08
C SER A 304 -11.51 6.99 -27.13
N LYS A 305 -10.59 7.96 -27.00
CA LYS A 305 -10.87 9.40 -27.10
C LYS A 305 -10.91 9.91 -28.54
N LYS A 306 -10.40 9.11 -29.49
CA LYS A 306 -10.41 9.45 -30.91
C LYS A 306 -11.77 9.16 -31.53
N LYS A 307 -12.11 9.95 -32.54
CA LYS A 307 -13.29 9.69 -33.37
C LYS A 307 -13.11 8.33 -34.04
N ASP A 308 -14.11 7.45 -33.93
CA ASP A 308 -14.10 6.16 -34.63
C ASP A 308 -14.61 6.32 -36.07
N TYR A 309 -13.69 6.51 -37.02
CA TYR A 309 -14.04 6.73 -38.44
C TYR A 309 -14.82 5.56 -39.04
N TYR A 310 -14.60 4.33 -38.58
CA TYR A 310 -15.35 3.17 -39.04
C TYR A 310 -16.79 3.21 -38.57
N LYS A 311 -17.02 3.62 -37.31
CA LYS A 311 -18.39 3.87 -36.79
C LYS A 311 -19.06 5.04 -37.50
N VAL A 312 -18.32 6.10 -37.83
CA VAL A 312 -18.86 7.25 -38.58
C VAL A 312 -19.34 6.83 -39.98
N ILE A 313 -18.59 5.98 -40.70
CA ILE A 313 -19.01 5.45 -42.01
C ILE A 313 -20.06 4.34 -41.87
N GLY A 314 -20.08 3.63 -40.74
CA GLY A 314 -20.99 2.51 -40.47
C GLY A 314 -20.50 1.18 -41.04
N VAL A 315 -19.19 0.90 -40.93
CA VAL A 315 -18.55 -0.34 -41.39
C VAL A 315 -17.74 -1.00 -40.28
N ALA A 316 -17.46 -2.29 -40.42
CA ALA A 316 -16.54 -3.00 -39.54
C ALA A 316 -15.08 -2.57 -39.80
N ARG A 317 -14.20 -2.72 -38.80
CA ARG A 317 -12.79 -2.32 -38.90
C ARG A 317 -11.99 -3.13 -39.93
N ASP A 318 -12.42 -4.35 -40.22
CA ASP A 318 -11.84 -5.25 -41.24
C ASP A 318 -12.41 -5.03 -42.65
N ALA A 319 -13.29 -4.03 -42.84
CA ALA A 319 -13.88 -3.75 -44.14
C ALA A 319 -12.83 -3.44 -45.21
N ASP A 320 -12.99 -4.02 -46.40
CA ASP A 320 -12.14 -3.73 -47.56
C ASP A 320 -12.42 -2.32 -48.12
N ALA A 321 -11.47 -1.78 -48.88
CA ALA A 321 -11.58 -0.43 -49.45
C ALA A 321 -12.86 -0.24 -50.30
N ARG A 322 -13.33 -1.31 -50.96
CA ARG A 322 -14.56 -1.29 -51.74
C ARG A 322 -15.80 -1.14 -50.86
N THR A 323 -15.86 -1.85 -49.73
CA THR A 323 -16.94 -1.79 -48.74
C THR A 323 -16.98 -0.41 -48.10
N ILE A 324 -15.82 0.13 -47.70
CA ILE A 324 -15.70 1.49 -47.16
C ILE A 324 -16.24 2.51 -48.17
N LYS A 325 -15.81 2.46 -49.43
CA LYS A 325 -16.28 3.36 -50.49
C LYS A 325 -17.78 3.25 -50.77
N LYS A 326 -18.33 2.03 -50.73
CA LYS A 326 -19.77 1.80 -50.93
C LYS A 326 -20.58 2.35 -49.75
N ALA A 327 -20.13 2.11 -48.53
CA ALA A 327 -20.79 2.59 -47.32
C ALA A 327 -20.75 4.12 -47.23
N TYR A 328 -19.60 4.74 -47.51
CA TYR A 328 -19.45 6.19 -47.59
C TYR A 328 -20.47 6.81 -48.56
N ARG A 329 -20.59 6.29 -49.78
CA ARG A 329 -21.57 6.80 -50.76
C ARG A 329 -23.01 6.70 -50.26
N LYS A 330 -23.33 5.66 -49.49
CA LYS A 330 -24.67 5.48 -48.91
C LYS A 330 -24.90 6.47 -47.76
N ALA A 331 -23.95 6.60 -46.85
CA ALA A 331 -24.00 7.53 -45.73
C ALA A 331 -24.04 9.00 -46.21
N ALA A 332 -23.26 9.36 -47.24
CA ALA A 332 -23.21 10.72 -47.79
C ALA A 332 -24.56 11.13 -48.40
N LYS A 333 -25.26 10.20 -49.07
CA LYS A 333 -26.62 10.46 -49.57
C LYS A 333 -27.64 10.68 -48.46
N GLN A 334 -27.43 10.10 -47.27
CA GLN A 334 -28.29 10.27 -46.11
C GLN A 334 -27.95 11.54 -45.33
N ALA A 335 -26.68 11.94 -45.30
CA ALA A 335 -26.21 13.16 -44.65
C ALA A 335 -26.43 14.44 -45.48
N HIS A 336 -26.99 14.35 -46.70
CA HIS A 336 -27.28 15.51 -47.53
C HIS A 336 -28.40 16.39 -46.92
N PRO A 337 -28.31 17.73 -46.98
CA PRO A 337 -29.33 18.64 -46.43
C PRO A 337 -30.76 18.33 -46.92
N ASP A 338 -30.91 17.98 -48.20
CA ASP A 338 -32.20 17.58 -48.80
C ASP A 338 -32.85 16.35 -48.16
N LYS A 339 -32.09 15.55 -47.40
CA LYS A 339 -32.58 14.37 -46.67
C LYS A 339 -32.58 14.57 -45.15
N GLY A 340 -32.40 15.80 -44.68
CA GLY A 340 -32.41 16.14 -43.26
C GLY A 340 -31.08 15.94 -42.53
N GLY A 341 -29.97 15.78 -43.27
CA GLY A 341 -28.63 15.71 -42.68
C GLY A 341 -28.04 17.09 -42.38
N SER A 342 -27.07 17.16 -41.47
CA SER A 342 -26.38 18.41 -41.11
C SER A 342 -25.00 18.54 -41.76
N GLN A 343 -24.52 19.77 -41.95
CA GLN A 343 -23.17 20.05 -42.44
C GLN A 343 -22.09 19.39 -41.57
N GLN A 344 -22.33 19.30 -40.26
CA GLN A 344 -21.43 18.64 -39.32
C GLN A 344 -21.34 17.13 -39.56
N GLN A 345 -22.47 16.47 -39.82
CA GLN A 345 -22.49 15.03 -40.15
C GLN A 345 -21.76 14.76 -41.47
N MET A 346 -21.97 15.61 -42.48
CA MET A 346 -21.27 15.48 -43.76
C MET A 346 -19.75 15.75 -43.61
N ALA A 347 -19.36 16.73 -42.81
CA ALA A 347 -17.95 17.01 -42.52
C ALA A 347 -17.27 15.82 -41.84
N ALA A 348 -17.88 15.25 -40.78
CA ALA A 348 -17.35 14.08 -40.09
C ALA A 348 -17.25 12.84 -41.01
N LEU A 349 -18.23 12.66 -41.90
CA LEU A 349 -18.21 11.56 -42.86
C LEU A 349 -17.11 11.72 -43.93
N ASN A 350 -16.88 12.95 -44.40
CA ASN A 350 -15.81 13.24 -45.35
C ASN A 350 -14.43 13.04 -44.71
N GLU A 351 -14.25 13.55 -43.48
CA GLU A 351 -13.05 13.36 -42.66
C GLU A 351 -12.75 11.87 -42.46
N ALA A 352 -13.78 11.07 -42.11
CA ALA A 352 -13.64 9.62 -41.95
C ALA A 352 -13.24 8.92 -43.26
N TYR A 353 -13.84 9.31 -44.38
CA TYR A 353 -13.54 8.69 -45.67
C TYR A 353 -12.15 9.06 -46.19
N GLU A 354 -11.68 10.28 -45.96
CA GLU A 354 -10.33 10.71 -46.32
C GLU A 354 -9.26 9.81 -45.66
N VAL A 355 -9.39 9.56 -44.36
CA VAL A 355 -8.47 8.70 -43.62
C VAL A 355 -8.61 7.23 -44.04
N LEU A 356 -9.83 6.70 -44.10
CA LEU A 356 -10.05 5.27 -44.33
C LEU A 356 -9.90 4.82 -45.80
N SER A 357 -9.97 5.76 -46.75
CA SER A 357 -9.80 5.43 -48.18
C SER A 357 -8.35 5.33 -48.63
N ASN A 358 -7.41 5.87 -47.85
CA ASN A 358 -5.97 5.79 -48.09
C ASN A 358 -5.35 4.71 -47.18
N GLU A 359 -4.63 3.76 -47.78
CA GLU A 359 -4.06 2.60 -47.07
C GLU A 359 -3.02 3.01 -46.00
N GLU A 360 -2.19 4.02 -46.30
CA GLU A 360 -1.17 4.52 -45.38
C GLU A 360 -1.81 5.28 -44.21
N LEU A 361 -2.77 6.16 -44.48
CA LEU A 361 -3.48 6.92 -43.43
C LEU A 361 -4.33 5.98 -42.56
N ARG A 362 -4.97 4.98 -43.16
CA ARG A 362 -5.70 3.94 -42.44
C ARG A 362 -4.76 3.14 -41.54
N ALA A 363 -3.60 2.72 -42.04
CA ALA A 363 -2.62 1.99 -41.24
C ALA A 363 -2.11 2.85 -40.06
N ARG A 364 -1.82 4.14 -40.27
CA ARG A 364 -1.46 5.07 -39.19
C ARG A 364 -2.59 5.18 -38.16
N TYR A 365 -3.82 5.38 -38.62
CA TYR A 365 -5.01 5.47 -37.77
C TYR A 365 -5.23 4.19 -36.94
N ASP A 366 -5.13 3.02 -37.56
CA ASP A 366 -5.27 1.72 -36.90
C ASP A 366 -4.14 1.48 -35.88
N ASN A 367 -2.94 2.05 -36.10
CA ASN A 367 -1.83 2.06 -35.15
C ASN A 367 -1.97 3.12 -34.03
N GLY A 368 -3.04 3.92 -34.04
CA GLY A 368 -3.31 4.94 -33.01
C GLY A 368 -2.74 6.32 -33.32
N ASP A 369 -2.34 6.59 -34.55
CA ASP A 369 -1.94 7.90 -35.06
C ASP A 369 -3.02 8.48 -36.00
N ASP A 370 -3.71 9.54 -35.57
CA ASP A 370 -4.85 10.08 -36.32
C ASP A 370 -4.36 11.30 -37.10
N PRO A 371 -4.35 11.27 -38.44
CA PRO A 371 -3.83 12.36 -39.28
C PRO A 371 -4.54 13.70 -39.06
N ASN A 372 -5.80 13.65 -38.61
CA ASN A 372 -6.67 14.81 -38.46
C ASN A 372 -6.83 15.26 -37.00
N ASP A 373 -6.12 14.61 -36.06
CA ASP A 373 -6.13 14.98 -34.65
C ASP A 373 -5.25 16.22 -34.42
N PRO A 374 -5.79 17.34 -33.90
CA PRO A 374 -5.00 18.55 -33.63
C PRO A 374 -3.82 18.32 -32.68
N THR A 375 -3.88 17.26 -31.85
CA THR A 375 -2.82 16.90 -30.91
C THR A 375 -1.74 16.00 -31.53
N SER A 376 -1.98 15.39 -32.69
CA SER A 376 -0.98 14.55 -33.38
C SER A 376 0.06 15.36 -34.14
N GLN A 377 -0.25 16.60 -34.54
CA GLN A 377 0.71 17.52 -35.20
C GLN A 377 1.78 18.11 -34.27
N GLN A 378 1.66 17.94 -32.94
CA GLN A 378 2.66 18.40 -31.97
C GLN A 378 3.68 17.32 -31.55
N GLY A 379 3.62 16.13 -32.17
CA GLY A 379 4.34 14.94 -31.69
C GLY A 379 5.61 14.53 -32.44
N PHE A 380 6.15 15.34 -33.37
CA PHE A 380 7.41 15.04 -34.07
C PHE A 380 8.57 15.95 -33.62
N GLY A 381 8.69 16.14 -32.30
CA GLY A 381 9.81 16.86 -31.69
C GLY A 381 9.69 16.97 -30.18
N GLY A 382 10.48 16.17 -29.45
CA GLY A 382 10.74 16.39 -28.02
C GLY A 382 10.23 15.28 -27.11
N TYR A 383 11.17 14.48 -26.62
CA TYR A 383 11.05 13.79 -25.34
C TYR A 383 10.72 14.83 -24.25
N GLY A 384 9.48 14.86 -23.76
CA GLY A 384 9.06 15.77 -22.69
C GLY A 384 7.71 15.36 -22.10
N HIS A 385 7.73 14.78 -20.91
CA HIS A 385 6.56 14.38 -20.13
C HIS A 385 5.59 15.56 -19.87
N PRO A 386 4.25 15.42 -20.06
CA PRO A 386 3.29 16.49 -19.74
C PRO A 386 2.56 16.29 -18.40
N PHE A 387 3.16 15.61 -17.41
CA PHE A 387 2.59 15.50 -16.06
C PHE A 387 3.69 15.54 -14.98
N THR A 388 4.32 16.70 -14.83
CA THR A 388 5.05 17.07 -13.61
C THR A 388 4.79 18.55 -13.34
N GLY A 389 4.11 18.86 -12.23
CA GLY A 389 4.11 20.22 -11.67
C GLY A 389 2.75 20.91 -11.60
N SER A 390 1.90 20.48 -10.67
CA SER A 390 0.83 21.31 -10.12
C SER A 390 1.42 22.43 -9.26
N GLN A 391 1.67 23.60 -9.85
CA GLN A 391 1.86 24.85 -9.10
C GLN A 391 1.06 25.99 -9.74
N PHE A 392 -0.03 26.34 -9.07
CA PHE A 392 -0.51 27.70 -8.83
C PHE A 392 -0.51 28.67 -10.01
N HIS A 393 -1.66 28.78 -10.68
CA HIS A 393 -2.06 30.01 -11.36
C HIS A 393 -2.41 31.09 -10.32
N GLN A 394 -1.60 32.15 -10.23
CA GLN A 394 -2.02 33.44 -9.67
C GLN A 394 -1.30 34.60 -10.37
N TYR A 395 -2.13 35.49 -10.95
CA TYR A 395 -1.85 36.88 -11.31
C TYR A 395 -0.78 37.18 -12.37
N MET A 396 -1.23 37.63 -13.55
CA MET A 396 -0.98 39.00 -14.06
C MET A 396 -1.56 39.14 -15.46
N PHE A 397 -2.78 39.67 -15.52
CA PHE A 397 -3.38 40.22 -16.73
C PHE A 397 -3.57 41.71 -16.49
N GLN A 398 -2.68 42.55 -17.02
CA GLN A 398 -2.93 43.98 -17.17
C GLN A 398 -2.06 44.54 -18.30
N GLN A 399 -2.72 44.90 -19.41
CA GLN A 399 -2.61 46.18 -20.15
C GLN A 399 -1.18 46.63 -20.56
N GLY A 400 -0.80 46.92 -21.80
CA GLY A 400 -1.49 47.39 -22.99
C GLY A 400 -0.45 48.16 -23.85
N HIS A 401 -0.60 48.08 -25.19
CA HIS A 401 -0.15 49.04 -26.23
C HIS A 401 1.28 49.64 -26.26
N GLY A 402 1.95 49.46 -27.42
CA GLY A 402 2.56 50.60 -28.13
C GLY A 402 4.05 50.51 -28.55
N GLY A 403 4.29 50.30 -29.84
CA GLY A 403 5.14 51.19 -30.68
C GLY A 403 6.68 51.06 -30.68
N GLY A 404 7.23 50.55 -31.79
CA GLY A 404 8.08 51.34 -32.71
C GLY A 404 9.62 51.37 -32.58
N ARG A 405 10.28 51.02 -33.70
CA ARG A 405 11.66 51.35 -34.19
C ARG A 405 12.82 50.75 -33.36
N GLY A 406 13.74 49.96 -33.90
CA GLY A 406 14.44 50.04 -35.19
C GLY A 406 15.86 50.54 -34.93
N HIS A 407 16.89 49.72 -35.19
CA HIS A 407 18.26 50.09 -35.64
C HIS A 407 19.09 48.81 -35.86
N GLY A 408 19.52 48.62 -37.11
CA GLY A 408 20.56 47.66 -37.52
C GLY A 408 21.88 48.38 -37.85
N PRO A 409 22.92 47.64 -38.25
CA PRO A 409 24.30 47.71 -37.71
C PRO A 409 25.30 48.35 -38.70
N PRO A 410 26.65 48.28 -38.52
CA PRO A 410 27.38 47.09 -39.05
C PRO A 410 28.78 46.78 -38.43
N GLY A 411 29.28 45.58 -38.75
CA GLY A 411 30.69 45.17 -38.63
C GLY A 411 30.80 43.73 -38.09
N GLY A 412 31.15 42.68 -38.82
CA GLY A 412 31.92 42.54 -40.05
C GLY A 412 33.35 42.13 -39.71
N PHE A 413 33.66 40.82 -39.67
CA PHE A 413 34.98 40.26 -39.94
C PHE A 413 34.89 38.75 -40.25
N ALA A 414 35.80 38.33 -41.12
CA ALA A 414 35.79 37.09 -41.91
C ALA A 414 36.93 36.12 -41.50
N PHE A 415 36.67 34.82 -41.74
CA PHE A 415 37.53 33.65 -42.01
C PHE A 415 39.02 33.57 -41.58
N SER A 416 39.42 32.38 -41.07
CA SER A 416 40.53 31.59 -41.65
C SER A 416 40.55 30.12 -41.15
N PHE A 417 41.08 29.23 -41.99
CA PHE A 417 41.24 27.77 -41.86
C PHE A 417 42.64 27.35 -41.33
N ASN A 418 42.73 26.07 -40.93
CA ASN A 418 43.89 25.17 -40.78
C ASN A 418 44.98 25.50 -39.74
N HIS A 419 45.19 24.59 -38.78
CA HIS A 419 46.04 23.41 -38.99
C HIS A 419 45.68 22.24 -38.07
#